data_AF-A0A2N2EYB2-F1
#
_entry.id   AF-A0A2N2EYB2-F1
#
_cell.length_a   1.000
_cell.length_b   1.000
_cell.length_c   1.000
_cell.angle_alpha   90.00
_cell.angle_beta   90.00
_cell.angle_gamma   90.00
#
_symmetry.space_group_name_H-M   'P 1'
#
loop_
_entity.id
_entity.type
_entity.pdbx_description
1 polymer ?
#
loop_
_entity_poly.entity_id
_entity_poly.type
_entity_poly.pdbx_seq_one_letter_code
_entity_poly.pdbx_strand_id
1 'polypeptide(L)'
;YAQNSAALGTRAFDAFVSTRAENQTVAGVKTFTSTAVFQQAVAVGQNVITQSSITTPSISVGTITATGKASVGDIESAAGIYVDRGNAAGWDKVATDFTMDNTWRDMSFAGIVPLGAKAICFRVQHAGSGVGAIAYLRKKSTASLWNTGASITPVINVTFFSEVIVSCDADRIIQYKMYEDSVDYRLLVKGWWK
;
A
#
# COMPACT_ATOMS: atom_id res chain seq x y z
N TYR A 1 -15.85 6.92 -85.00
CA TYR A 1 -16.66 6.00 -84.16
C TYR A 1 -15.72 5.25 -83.23
N ALA A 2 -16.10 5.14 -81.95
CA ALA A 2 -15.42 4.49 -80.81
C ALA A 2 -14.13 5.17 -80.31
N GLN A 3 -14.19 5.99 -79.25
CA GLN A 3 -14.24 5.64 -77.81
C GLN A 3 -12.96 4.97 -77.29
N ASN A 4 -12.16 5.73 -76.53
CA ASN A 4 -11.38 5.23 -75.39
C ASN A 4 -10.98 6.41 -74.49
N SER A 5 -11.96 6.91 -73.77
CA SER A 5 -11.79 7.85 -72.66
C SER A 5 -12.55 7.28 -71.46
N ALA A 6 -11.89 7.31 -70.30
CA ALA A 6 -12.41 7.03 -68.96
C ALA A 6 -12.08 5.65 -68.37
N ALA A 7 -10.88 5.58 -67.78
CA ALA A 7 -10.67 4.87 -66.53
C ALA A 7 -9.62 5.62 -65.68
N LEU A 8 -9.90 6.89 -65.37
CA LEU A 8 -9.25 7.55 -64.23
C LEU A 8 -10.11 7.26 -63.01
N GLY A 9 -9.66 6.26 -62.25
CA GLY A 9 -10.29 5.86 -61.00
C GLY A 9 -10.46 7.04 -60.05
N THR A 10 -11.67 7.17 -59.54
CA THR A 10 -12.05 7.97 -58.39
C THR A 10 -11.12 7.68 -57.22
N ARG A 11 -10.16 8.58 -56.95
CA ARG A 11 -9.53 8.63 -55.65
C ARG A 11 -10.48 9.32 -54.69
N ALA A 12 -10.89 8.59 -53.65
CA ALA A 12 -11.62 9.13 -52.53
C ALA A 12 -10.74 10.16 -51.79
N PHE A 13 -11.36 11.27 -51.41
CA PHE A 13 -10.84 12.35 -50.56
C PHE A 13 -9.88 13.34 -51.24
N ASP A 14 -10.39 14.09 -52.22
CA ASP A 14 -10.02 15.50 -52.30
C ASP A 14 -10.77 16.25 -51.20
N ALA A 15 -10.03 16.72 -50.20
CA ALA A 15 -10.56 17.65 -49.21
C ALA A 15 -11.09 18.87 -49.97
N PHE A 16 -12.41 19.05 -49.97
CA PHE A 16 -13.04 20.20 -50.57
C PHE A 16 -12.69 21.44 -49.72
N VAL A 17 -11.55 22.07 -50.00
CA VAL A 17 -11.26 23.41 -49.50
C VAL A 17 -12.14 24.36 -50.30
N SER A 18 -13.35 24.60 -49.80
CA SER A 18 -14.20 25.67 -50.28
C SER A 18 -13.59 27.01 -49.85
N THR A 19 -12.68 27.57 -50.65
CA THR A 19 -12.36 28.99 -50.57
C THR A 19 -13.53 29.75 -51.21
N ARG A 20 -14.52 30.16 -50.42
CA ARG A 20 -15.44 31.21 -50.89
C ARG A 20 -14.61 32.48 -51.07
N ALA A 21 -14.24 32.72 -52.32
CA ALA A 21 -13.58 33.93 -52.76
C ALA A 21 -14.61 35.06 -52.80
N GLU A 22 -14.69 35.84 -51.73
CA GLU A 22 -15.16 37.22 -51.83
C GLU A 22 -13.97 38.14 -51.54
N ASN A 23 -13.00 38.13 -52.45
CA ASN A 23 -11.96 39.14 -52.48
C ASN A 23 -12.59 40.46 -52.94
N GLN A 24 -12.94 41.33 -52.00
CA GLN A 24 -13.33 42.71 -52.34
C GLN A 24 -12.09 43.60 -52.39
N THR A 25 -12.01 44.44 -53.43
CA THR A 25 -11.04 45.53 -53.51
C THR A 25 -11.75 46.81 -53.11
N VAL A 26 -11.34 47.43 -52.01
CA VAL A 26 -11.88 48.73 -51.58
C VAL A 26 -10.75 49.75 -51.70
N ALA A 27 -10.97 50.79 -52.52
CA ALA A 27 -10.02 51.89 -52.74
C ALA A 27 -8.59 51.47 -53.13
N GLY A 28 -8.45 50.41 -53.95
CA GLY A 28 -7.15 49.97 -54.49
C GLY A 28 -6.30 49.13 -53.53
N VAL A 29 -6.77 48.89 -52.30
CA VAL A 29 -6.13 47.98 -51.34
C VAL A 29 -6.83 46.62 -51.40
N LYS A 30 -6.06 45.54 -51.58
CA LYS A 30 -6.57 44.18 -51.40
C LYS A 30 -6.55 43.83 -49.92
N THR A 31 -7.73 43.66 -49.34
CA THR A 31 -7.86 43.26 -47.93
C THR A 31 -8.23 41.79 -47.87
N PHE A 32 -7.36 40.96 -47.30
CA PHE A 32 -7.63 39.54 -47.06
C PHE A 32 -8.19 39.38 -45.66
N THR A 33 -9.51 39.26 -45.54
CA THR A 33 -10.13 38.82 -44.29
C THR A 33 -10.32 37.32 -44.36
N SER A 34 -9.34 36.55 -43.90
CA SER A 34 -9.56 35.13 -43.64
C SER A 34 -10.15 34.99 -42.23
N THR A 35 -11.45 34.72 -42.14
CA THR A 35 -11.99 34.15 -40.90
C THR A 35 -11.64 32.68 -40.91
N ALA A 36 -10.69 32.27 -40.06
CA ALA A 36 -10.42 30.85 -39.87
C ALA A 36 -11.67 30.20 -39.26
N VAL A 37 -12.49 29.57 -40.11
CA VAL A 37 -13.58 28.71 -39.64
C VAL A 37 -12.96 27.34 -39.40
N PHE A 38 -12.60 27.06 -38.16
CA PHE A 38 -12.31 25.69 -37.75
C PHE A 38 -13.65 24.94 -37.76
N GLN A 39 -13.95 24.26 -38.86
CA GLN A 39 -14.97 23.22 -38.82
C GLN A 39 -14.52 22.20 -37.79
N GLN A 40 -15.33 22.00 -36.74
CA GLN A 40 -15.10 20.95 -35.76
C GLN A 40 -14.82 19.65 -36.51
N ALA A 41 -13.64 19.07 -36.28
CA ALA A 41 -13.37 17.71 -36.71
C ALA A 41 -14.49 16.84 -36.14
N VAL A 42 -15.11 16.04 -37.01
CA VAL A 42 -16.08 15.01 -36.65
C VAL A 42 -15.55 14.30 -35.41
N ALA A 43 -16.30 14.35 -34.31
CA ALA A 43 -15.96 13.68 -33.07
C ALA A 43 -15.95 12.17 -33.30
N VAL A 44 -14.81 11.64 -33.74
CA VAL A 44 -14.52 10.22 -33.61
C VAL A 44 -14.21 10.04 -32.13
N GLY A 45 -15.10 9.34 -31.42
CA GLY A 45 -15.01 9.09 -29.99
C GLY A 45 -13.73 8.36 -29.59
N GLN A 46 -12.65 9.11 -29.42
CA GLN A 46 -11.43 8.62 -28.82
C GLN A 46 -11.24 9.28 -27.46
N ASN A 47 -11.45 8.49 -26.40
CA ASN A 47 -10.67 8.63 -25.19
C ASN A 47 -9.22 8.26 -25.54
N VAL A 48 -8.45 9.20 -26.07
CA VAL A 48 -7.00 9.05 -26.16
C VAL A 48 -6.42 9.40 -24.80
N ILE A 49 -6.32 8.40 -23.91
CA ILE A 49 -5.27 8.43 -22.91
C ILE A 49 -4.01 8.01 -23.65
N THR A 50 -3.19 8.98 -24.03
CA THR A 50 -1.82 8.73 -24.47
C THR A 50 -1.03 8.25 -23.25
N GLN A 51 -1.16 6.96 -22.94
CA GLN A 51 -0.29 6.26 -22.02
C GLN A 51 1.05 6.06 -22.73
N SER A 52 1.88 7.09 -22.75
CA SER A 52 3.31 6.91 -22.94
C SER A 52 3.80 6.11 -21.74
N SER A 53 4.20 4.87 -21.98
CA SER A 53 4.78 3.96 -21.01
C SER A 53 5.77 4.69 -20.08
N ILE A 54 5.39 4.86 -18.81
CA ILE A 54 6.31 5.28 -17.75
C ILE A 54 7.17 4.07 -17.41
N THR A 55 8.13 3.79 -18.28
CA THR A 55 9.31 3.00 -17.93
C THR A 55 10.21 3.91 -17.10
N THR A 56 10.28 3.60 -15.80
CA THR A 56 11.01 4.25 -14.67
C THR A 56 10.45 5.58 -14.15
N PRO A 57 9.81 5.61 -12.96
CA PRO A 57 9.42 6.87 -12.34
C PRO A 57 10.60 7.45 -11.56
N SER A 58 11.49 8.22 -12.20
CA SER A 58 12.13 9.31 -11.47
C SER A 58 11.22 10.53 -11.59
N ILE A 59 10.41 10.76 -10.56
CA ILE A 59 9.63 11.99 -10.43
C ILE A 59 10.63 13.11 -10.17
N SER A 60 10.99 13.84 -11.22
CA SER A 60 11.64 15.13 -11.07
C SER A 60 10.66 16.06 -10.36
N VAL A 61 11.13 16.71 -9.30
CA VAL A 61 10.39 17.54 -8.36
C VAL A 61 9.70 18.71 -9.08
N GLY A 62 8.53 18.45 -9.64
CA GLY A 62 7.52 19.43 -10.03
C GLY A 62 6.33 19.30 -9.09
N THR A 63 5.67 20.41 -8.77
CA THR A 63 4.51 20.43 -7.89
C THR A 63 3.43 19.47 -8.41
N ILE A 64 3.24 18.33 -7.74
CA ILE A 64 2.14 17.42 -8.04
C ILE A 64 0.88 18.03 -7.42
N THR A 65 0.07 18.69 -8.25
CA THR A 65 -1.28 19.09 -7.85
C THR A 65 -2.20 17.88 -8.02
N ALA A 66 -2.35 17.08 -6.96
CA ALA A 66 -3.38 16.05 -6.92
C ALA A 66 -4.76 16.75 -6.97
N THR A 67 -5.45 16.66 -8.10
CA THR A 67 -6.82 17.18 -8.23
C THR A 67 -7.77 16.11 -7.72
N GLY A 68 -7.98 16.11 -6.42
CA GLY A 68 -8.76 15.12 -5.69
C GLY A 68 -8.28 15.04 -4.25
N LYS A 69 -9.19 14.87 -3.29
CA LYS A 69 -8.82 14.70 -1.88
C LYS A 69 -8.11 13.35 -1.74
N ALA A 70 -6.79 13.32 -1.92
CA ALA A 70 -5.98 12.18 -1.52
C ALA A 70 -6.31 11.93 -0.05
N SER A 71 -6.90 10.78 0.24
CA SER A 71 -7.13 10.43 1.63
C SER A 71 -5.75 10.19 2.24
N VAL A 72 -5.58 10.49 3.53
CA VAL A 72 -4.29 10.25 4.22
C VAL A 72 -3.88 8.76 4.12
N GLY A 73 -4.83 7.86 3.82
CA GLY A 73 -4.56 6.44 3.55
C GLY A 73 -3.85 6.16 2.22
N ASP A 74 -3.95 7.05 1.22
CA ASP A 74 -3.37 6.82 -0.12
C ASP A 74 -1.88 7.20 -0.19
N ILE A 75 -1.35 7.86 0.84
CA ILE A 75 0.06 8.24 0.99
C ILE A 75 0.74 7.40 2.10
N GLU A 76 0.16 6.26 2.48
CA GLU A 76 0.88 5.31 3.33
C GLU A 76 2.04 4.73 2.50
N SER A 77 3.25 5.24 2.76
CA SER A 77 4.47 4.86 2.05
C SER A 77 4.69 3.35 2.11
N ALA A 78 5.27 2.76 1.07
CA ALA A 78 5.63 1.33 1.01
C ALA A 78 6.54 0.83 2.15
N ALA A 79 7.04 1.73 3.02
CA ALA A 79 7.67 1.40 4.28
C ALA A 79 6.60 1.37 5.38
N GLY A 80 6.28 0.17 5.90
CA GLY A 80 5.28 -0.02 6.95
C GLY A 80 5.49 0.96 8.10
N ILE A 81 4.49 1.80 8.35
CA ILE A 81 4.56 2.86 9.36
C ILE A 81 4.37 2.20 10.72
N TYR A 82 5.34 2.36 11.61
CA TYR A 82 5.15 2.01 13.01
C TYR A 82 4.14 2.98 13.64
N VAL A 83 3.09 2.42 14.22
CA VAL A 83 2.07 3.11 14.97
C VAL A 83 2.26 2.80 16.44
N ASP A 84 2.60 3.83 17.22
CA ASP A 84 2.62 3.74 18.68
C ASP A 84 1.19 3.52 19.20
N ARG A 85 1.01 2.57 20.12
CA ARG A 85 -0.27 2.36 20.79
C ARG A 85 -0.62 3.53 21.72
N GLY A 86 0.39 4.25 22.21
CA GLY A 86 0.25 5.25 23.26
C GLY A 86 0.30 4.65 24.66
N ASN A 87 -0.17 5.41 25.66
CA ASN A 87 -0.05 5.03 27.06
C ASN A 87 -1.01 3.90 27.44
N ALA A 88 -0.47 2.70 27.68
CA ALA A 88 -1.24 1.56 28.14
C ALA A 88 -1.46 1.61 29.66
N ALA A 89 -2.69 1.32 30.10
CA ALA A 89 -3.05 1.33 31.53
C ALA A 89 -2.54 0.10 32.31
N GLY A 90 -2.08 -0.94 31.61
CA GLY A 90 -1.63 -2.19 32.22
C GLY A 90 -1.21 -3.22 31.18
N TRP A 91 -0.93 -4.43 31.64
CA TRP A 91 -0.61 -5.58 30.79
C TRP A 91 -1.84 -6.04 30.02
N ASP A 92 -1.67 -6.38 28.73
CA ASP A 92 -2.77 -6.88 27.89
C ASP A 92 -3.06 -8.35 28.10
N LYS A 93 -2.01 -9.07 28.49
CA LYS A 93 -2.04 -10.49 28.85
C LYS A 93 -1.21 -10.68 30.10
N VAL A 94 -1.76 -11.41 31.05
CA VAL A 94 -1.15 -11.76 32.34
C VAL A 94 -0.99 -13.28 32.42
N ALA A 95 -0.30 -13.78 33.45
CA ALA A 95 0.07 -15.19 33.55
C ALA A 95 -1.12 -16.16 33.37
N THR A 96 -2.32 -15.79 33.84
CA THR A 96 -3.53 -16.63 33.73
C THR A 96 -4.09 -16.74 32.31
N ASP A 97 -3.66 -15.89 31.37
CA ASP A 97 -4.04 -15.97 29.96
C ASP A 97 -3.25 -17.02 29.17
N PHE A 98 -2.21 -17.59 29.78
CA PHE A 98 -1.30 -18.53 29.13
C PHE A 98 -1.51 -19.96 29.67
N THR A 99 -1.37 -20.93 28.77
CA THR A 99 -1.17 -22.33 29.16
C THR A 99 0.31 -22.67 29.05
N MET A 100 0.86 -23.29 30.09
CA MET A 100 2.27 -23.65 30.22
C MET A 100 2.44 -25.15 30.03
N ASP A 101 2.35 -25.61 28.79
CA ASP A 101 2.35 -27.04 28.43
C ASP A 101 3.30 -27.36 27.28
N ASN A 102 4.27 -26.47 27.04
CA ASN A 102 5.29 -26.61 25.99
C ASN A 102 4.70 -26.78 24.56
N THR A 103 3.42 -26.43 24.37
CA THR A 103 2.67 -26.56 23.10
C THR A 103 2.38 -25.20 22.49
N TRP A 104 2.36 -25.12 21.16
CA TRP A 104 2.01 -23.88 20.45
C TRP A 104 0.50 -23.60 20.55
N ARG A 105 0.15 -22.39 20.99
CA ARG A 105 -1.24 -21.96 21.19
C ARG A 105 -1.49 -20.63 20.50
N ASP A 106 -2.69 -20.50 19.96
CA ASP A 106 -3.14 -19.26 19.31
C ASP A 106 -3.55 -18.24 20.38
N MET A 107 -3.20 -16.98 20.15
CA MET A 107 -3.63 -15.85 20.98
C MET A 107 -4.03 -14.67 20.10
N SER A 108 -5.24 -14.15 20.34
CA SER A 108 -5.79 -13.03 19.57
C SER A 108 -5.53 -11.68 20.23
N PHE A 109 -5.22 -10.69 19.40
CA PHE A 109 -5.04 -9.28 19.77
C PHE A 109 -6.04 -8.35 19.05
N ALA A 110 -7.13 -8.89 18.51
CA ALA A 110 -8.10 -8.14 17.71
C ALA A 110 -8.77 -6.96 18.44
N GLY A 111 -8.84 -6.97 19.77
CA GLY A 111 -9.38 -5.86 20.56
C GLY A 111 -8.41 -4.71 20.82
N ILE A 112 -7.13 -4.85 20.42
CA ILE A 112 -6.07 -3.87 20.69
C ILE A 112 -5.41 -3.41 19.38
N VAL A 113 -5.15 -4.36 18.48
CA VAL A 113 -4.46 -4.10 17.22
C VAL A 113 -5.50 -3.92 16.09
N PRO A 114 -5.43 -2.86 15.28
CA PRO A 114 -6.35 -2.66 14.18
C PRO A 114 -6.13 -3.68 13.05
N LEU A 115 -7.18 -3.88 12.23
CA LEU A 115 -7.06 -4.69 11.01
C LEU A 115 -5.98 -4.10 10.08
N GLY A 116 -5.29 -4.99 9.36
CA GLY A 116 -4.25 -4.61 8.41
C GLY A 116 -2.84 -4.56 8.99
N ALA A 117 -2.68 -4.62 10.32
CA ALA A 117 -1.36 -4.70 10.94
C ALA A 117 -0.54 -5.89 10.41
N LYS A 118 0.75 -5.68 10.18
CA LYS A 118 1.70 -6.69 9.66
C LYS A 118 2.54 -7.31 10.76
N ALA A 119 2.84 -6.55 11.80
CA ALA A 119 3.61 -6.98 12.94
C ALA A 119 3.21 -6.20 14.20
N ILE A 120 3.44 -6.80 15.36
CA ILE A 120 3.14 -6.23 16.67
C ILE A 120 4.45 -6.16 17.47
N CYS A 121 4.71 -5.02 18.10
CA CYS A 121 5.80 -4.84 19.06
C CYS A 121 5.29 -5.12 20.47
N PHE A 122 5.87 -6.12 21.13
CA PHE A 122 5.55 -6.48 22.49
C PHE A 122 6.67 -6.07 23.44
N ARG A 123 6.29 -5.55 24.60
CA ARG A 123 7.09 -5.68 25.82
C ARG A 123 6.68 -6.98 26.50
N VAL A 124 7.66 -7.80 26.81
CA VAL A 124 7.50 -9.10 27.45
C VAL A 124 8.11 -9.02 28.85
N GLN A 125 7.37 -9.45 29.86
CA GLN A 125 7.89 -9.73 31.20
C GLN A 125 7.93 -11.24 31.38
N HIS A 126 9.06 -11.78 31.85
CA HIS A 126 9.21 -13.23 32.05
C HIS A 126 10.06 -13.53 33.29
N ALA A 127 9.61 -14.48 34.09
CA ALA A 127 10.38 -15.15 35.13
C ALA A 127 10.10 -16.65 35.09
N GLY A 128 11.12 -17.46 35.33
CA GLY A 128 11.02 -18.92 35.40
C GLY A 128 11.61 -19.48 36.70
N SER A 129 11.15 -20.66 37.11
CA SER A 129 11.71 -21.45 38.21
C SER A 129 12.96 -22.24 37.81
N GLY A 130 13.25 -22.33 36.51
CA GLY A 130 14.45 -22.96 35.94
C GLY A 130 15.32 -21.97 35.17
N VAL A 131 16.65 -22.16 35.21
CA VAL A 131 17.55 -21.44 34.30
C VAL A 131 17.30 -21.95 32.89
N GLY A 132 17.13 -21.03 31.95
CA GLY A 132 16.83 -21.37 30.58
C GLY A 132 15.36 -21.66 30.32
N ALA A 133 14.44 -21.36 31.26
CA ALA A 133 13.02 -21.28 30.95
C ALA A 133 12.81 -20.32 29.77
N ILE A 134 12.08 -20.74 28.72
CA ILE A 134 11.88 -19.95 27.51
C ILE A 134 10.39 -19.75 27.22
N ALA A 135 10.06 -18.52 26.87
CA ALA A 135 8.78 -18.13 26.32
C ALA A 135 8.94 -17.70 24.87
N TYR A 136 8.27 -18.38 23.94
CA TYR A 136 8.35 -18.10 22.51
C TYR A 136 7.10 -17.40 21.99
N LEU A 137 7.28 -16.50 21.03
CA LEU A 137 6.24 -15.84 20.26
C LEU A 137 6.55 -15.92 18.76
N ARG A 138 5.55 -16.21 17.93
CA ARG A 138 5.71 -16.30 16.47
C ARG A 138 4.44 -15.97 15.70
N LYS A 139 4.57 -15.74 14.39
CA LYS A 139 3.43 -15.68 13.49
C LYS A 139 2.69 -17.02 13.46
N LYS A 140 1.35 -16.98 13.41
CA LYS A 140 0.52 -18.18 13.28
C LYS A 140 0.98 -19.06 12.11
N SER A 141 1.04 -20.36 12.36
CA SER A 141 1.42 -21.40 11.38
C SER A 141 2.87 -21.33 10.87
N THR A 142 3.75 -20.50 11.44
CA THR A 142 5.19 -20.55 11.10
C THR A 142 5.85 -21.77 11.73
N ALA A 143 6.39 -22.69 10.93
CA ALA A 143 7.05 -23.89 11.44
C ALA A 143 8.47 -23.64 12.00
N SER A 144 9.17 -22.62 11.49
CA SER A 144 10.57 -22.33 11.86
C SER A 144 10.68 -21.74 13.27
N LEU A 145 11.57 -22.31 14.09
CA LEU A 145 11.95 -21.75 15.39
C LEU A 145 12.92 -20.55 15.25
N TRP A 146 13.64 -20.45 14.14
CA TRP A 146 14.62 -19.38 13.91
C TRP A 146 13.98 -18.01 13.67
N ASN A 147 12.72 -17.99 13.23
CA ASN A 147 11.93 -16.78 13.02
C ASN A 147 10.94 -16.56 14.17
N THR A 148 11.37 -16.85 15.40
CA THR A 148 10.56 -16.65 16.61
C THR A 148 11.23 -15.64 17.51
N GLY A 149 10.41 -14.84 18.18
CA GLY A 149 10.86 -14.04 19.31
C GLY A 149 10.88 -14.88 20.58
N ALA A 150 11.86 -14.63 21.45
CA ALA A 150 12.00 -15.38 22.69
C ALA A 150 12.34 -14.46 23.86
N SER A 151 11.81 -14.80 25.04
CA SER A 151 12.29 -14.31 26.33
C SER A 151 12.82 -15.50 27.11
N ILE A 152 13.99 -15.34 27.73
CA ILE A 152 14.70 -16.41 28.45
C ILE A 152 14.91 -15.96 29.89
N THR A 153 14.83 -16.90 30.83
CA THR A 153 15.20 -16.69 32.23
C THR A 153 16.68 -17.06 32.46
N PRO A 154 17.63 -16.10 32.50
CA PRO A 154 19.03 -16.39 32.78
C PRO A 154 19.30 -16.67 34.27
N VAL A 155 18.42 -16.20 35.16
CA VAL A 155 18.51 -16.39 36.62
C VAL A 155 17.14 -16.77 37.15
N ILE A 156 17.07 -17.87 37.92
CA ILE A 156 15.81 -18.37 38.49
C ILE A 156 15.10 -17.32 39.34
N ASN A 157 13.77 -17.26 39.25
CA ASN A 157 12.91 -16.38 40.03
C ASN A 157 13.23 -14.87 39.93
N VAL A 158 14.00 -14.46 38.91
CA VAL A 158 14.26 -13.06 38.60
C VAL A 158 13.44 -12.67 37.38
N THR A 159 12.78 -11.52 37.46
CA THR A 159 11.98 -10.98 36.36
C THR A 159 12.86 -10.26 35.35
N PHE A 160 12.71 -10.62 34.07
CA PHE A 160 13.37 -9.96 32.96
C PHE A 160 12.36 -9.32 32.02
N PHE A 161 12.81 -8.27 31.35
CA PHE A 161 12.04 -7.60 30.31
C PHE A 161 12.75 -7.76 28.98
N SER A 162 11.99 -8.10 27.95
CA SER A 162 12.45 -8.13 26.57
C SER A 162 11.46 -7.40 25.67
N GLU A 163 11.94 -6.95 24.51
CA GLU A 163 11.10 -6.40 23.46
C GLU A 163 11.15 -7.33 22.26
N VAL A 164 9.97 -7.69 21.77
CA VAL A 164 9.84 -8.72 20.73
C VAL A 164 8.89 -8.21 19.65
N ILE A 165 9.32 -8.27 18.41
CA ILE A 165 8.50 -7.95 17.24
C ILE A 165 8.06 -9.25 16.59
N VAL A 166 6.74 -9.41 16.41
CA VAL A 166 6.16 -10.64 15.83
C VAL A 166 5.26 -10.26 14.68
N SER A 167 5.48 -10.85 13.50
CA SER A 167 4.53 -10.72 12.40
C SER A 167 3.18 -11.32 12.80
N CYS A 168 2.08 -10.65 12.45
CA CYS A 168 0.73 -11.16 12.70
C CYS A 168 0.03 -11.51 11.38
N ASP A 169 -0.99 -12.37 11.46
CA ASP A 169 -1.87 -12.64 10.33
C ASP A 169 -2.99 -11.58 10.23
N ALA A 170 -3.86 -11.72 9.23
CA ALA A 170 -4.97 -10.79 9.01
C ALA A 170 -5.95 -10.71 10.20
N ASP A 171 -6.03 -11.78 11.00
CA ASP A 171 -6.89 -11.89 12.17
C ASP A 171 -6.25 -11.30 13.44
N ARG A 172 -4.96 -10.92 13.36
CA ARG A 172 -4.09 -10.50 14.48
C ARG A 172 -3.95 -11.59 15.54
N ILE A 173 -3.81 -12.81 15.05
CA ILE A 173 -3.47 -13.97 15.85
C ILE A 173 -1.97 -14.20 15.74
N ILE A 174 -1.33 -14.40 16.89
CA ILE A 174 0.02 -14.94 16.98
C ILE A 174 -0.04 -16.30 17.65
N GLN A 175 1.07 -17.03 17.59
CA GLN A 175 1.27 -18.23 18.38
C GLN A 175 2.28 -17.99 19.49
N TYR A 176 1.99 -18.54 20.66
CA TYR A 176 2.89 -18.56 21.80
C TYR A 176 3.17 -19.99 22.23
N LYS A 177 4.29 -20.18 22.92
CA LYS A 177 4.65 -21.45 23.56
C LYS A 177 5.43 -21.15 24.84
N MET A 178 4.95 -21.66 25.97
CA MET A 178 5.54 -21.49 27.30
C MET A 178 6.01 -22.83 27.85
N TYR A 179 7.19 -22.85 28.46
CA TYR A 179 7.67 -24.01 29.20
C TYR A 179 7.00 -24.06 30.58
N GLU A 180 6.85 -25.27 31.11
CA GLU A 180 6.21 -25.56 32.42
C GLU A 180 6.92 -24.89 33.60
N ASP A 181 8.19 -24.53 33.44
CA ASP A 181 9.00 -23.83 34.43
C ASP A 181 8.84 -22.30 34.39
N SER A 182 7.94 -21.76 33.56
CA SER A 182 7.62 -20.32 33.58
C SER A 182 6.69 -20.01 34.76
N VAL A 183 7.02 -19.03 35.59
CA VAL A 183 6.24 -18.69 36.81
C VAL A 183 5.51 -17.35 36.70
N ASP A 184 6.02 -16.40 35.92
CA ASP A 184 5.32 -15.16 35.58
C ASP A 184 5.58 -14.84 34.11
N TYR A 185 4.52 -14.54 33.37
CA TYR A 185 4.62 -14.12 31.99
C TYR A 185 3.55 -13.09 31.66
N ARG A 186 3.96 -11.96 31.09
CA ARG A 186 3.05 -10.86 30.74
C ARG A 186 3.42 -10.26 29.41
N LEU A 187 2.41 -9.88 28.64
CA LEU A 187 2.58 -9.19 27.36
C LEU A 187 1.90 -7.83 27.40
N LEU A 188 2.61 -6.85 26.87
CA LEU A 188 2.09 -5.51 26.60
C LEU A 188 2.38 -5.17 25.14
N VAL A 189 1.34 -4.86 24.37
CA VAL A 189 1.45 -4.28 23.03
C VAL A 189 1.92 -2.84 23.18
N LYS A 190 3.11 -2.53 22.65
CA LYS A 190 3.64 -1.16 22.55
C LYS A 190 3.19 -0.44 21.28
N GLY A 191 2.92 -1.19 20.22
CA GLY A 191 2.56 -0.64 18.91
C GLY A 191 2.57 -1.71 17.83
N TRP A 192 2.38 -1.30 16.58
CA TRP A 192 2.30 -2.20 15.42
C TRP A 192 2.77 -1.54 14.14
N TRP A 193 3.07 -2.33 13.12
CA TRP A 193 3.36 -1.86 11.77
C TRP A 193 2.15 -2.07 10.87
N LYS A 194 1.82 -1.08 10.03
CA LYS A 194 0.82 -1.19 8.94
C LYS A 194 1.43 -1.74 7.65
#